data_AF-A0A6N2S6Y5-F1
#
_entry.id   AF-A0A6N2S6Y5-F1
#
_cell.length_a   1.000
_cell.length_b   1.000
_cell.length_c   1.000
_cell.angle_alpha   90.00
_cell.angle_beta   90.00
_cell.angle_gamma   90.00
#
_symmetry.space_group_name_H-M   'P 1'
#
loop_
_entity.id
_entity.type
_entity.pdbx_description
1 polymer ?
#
loop_
_entity_poly.entity_id
_entity_poly.type
_entity_poly.pdbx_seq_one_letter_code
_entity_poly.pdbx_strand_id
1 'polypeptide(L)'
;MKNRLKKSEIFGAIFVMVFGTLMHFFYDWSGKNPIVALFAPYNESTWEHLKLLFFPVLIYSVFQYAYIGKQYSGYVTGRLAGIVSGALTIVIVFYTYMAVFKHPILWIDVTLFYLSVIVCYRVAYSITRQEKIPRAAEILSGICLIGIMLSFFYLSVL
;
A
#
# COMPACT_ATOMS: atom_id res chain seq x y z
N MET A 1 -6.87 16.67 17.78
CA MET A 1 -5.96 16.11 16.75
C MET A 1 -6.15 14.60 16.52
N LYS A 2 -6.08 13.75 17.56
CA LYS A 2 -6.20 12.28 17.44
C LYS A 2 -7.45 11.80 16.67
N ASN A 3 -8.61 12.43 16.87
CA ASN A 3 -9.84 12.10 16.14
C ASN A 3 -9.78 12.48 14.64
N ARG A 4 -9.06 13.54 14.27
CA ARG A 4 -8.89 13.96 12.86
C ARG A 4 -8.00 12.98 12.11
N LEU A 5 -6.88 12.56 12.73
CA LEU A 5 -6.01 11.52 12.16
C LEU A 5 -6.78 10.22 11.96
N LYS A 6 -7.47 9.72 13.00
CA LYS A 6 -8.24 8.47 12.90
C LYS A 6 -9.29 8.50 11.77
N LYS A 7 -10.06 9.58 11.66
CA LYS A 7 -11.04 9.76 10.57
C LYS A 7 -10.36 9.76 9.19
N SER A 8 -9.21 10.42 9.10
CA SER A 8 -8.41 10.48 7.89
C SER A 8 -7.85 9.11 7.50
N GLU A 9 -7.32 8.31 8.44
CA GLU A 9 -6.90 6.93 8.17
C GLU A 9 -8.04 6.06 7.66
N ILE A 10 -9.24 6.17 8.24
CA ILE A 10 -10.41 5.41 7.78
C ILE A 10 -10.77 5.80 6.34
N PHE A 11 -10.78 7.10 6.04
CA PHE A 11 -11.03 7.57 4.69
C PHE A 11 -9.95 7.09 3.71
N GLY A 12 -8.68 7.13 4.11
CA GLY A 12 -7.57 6.58 3.32
C GLY A 12 -7.70 5.09 3.05
N ALA A 13 -8.10 4.30 4.05
CA ALA A 13 -8.34 2.87 3.87
C ALA A 13 -9.45 2.61 2.83
N ILE A 14 -10.57 3.34 2.92
CA ILE A 14 -11.66 3.25 1.95
C ILE A 14 -11.19 3.67 0.56
N PHE A 15 -10.46 4.79 0.46
CA PHE A 15 -9.88 5.28 -0.79
C PHE A 15 -8.99 4.21 -1.43
N VAL A 16 -8.12 3.58 -0.66
CA VAL A 16 -7.20 2.54 -1.17
C VAL A 16 -7.95 1.27 -1.58
N MET A 17 -8.96 0.84 -0.84
CA MET A 17 -9.79 -0.31 -1.24
C MET A 17 -10.46 -0.05 -2.59
N VAL A 18 -11.09 1.10 -2.76
CA VAL A 18 -11.79 1.44 -4.00
C VAL A 18 -10.79 1.66 -5.15
N PHE A 19 -9.81 2.53 -4.95
CA PHE A 19 -8.87 2.91 -6.00
C PHE A 19 -7.93 1.76 -6.36
N GLY A 20 -7.49 0.96 -5.40
CA GLY A 20 -6.69 -0.24 -5.64
C GLY A 20 -7.46 -1.28 -6.45
N THR A 21 -8.73 -1.56 -6.12
CA THR A 21 -9.54 -2.48 -6.93
C THR A 21 -9.77 -1.95 -8.35
N LEU A 22 -10.00 -0.64 -8.53
CA LEU A 22 -10.10 -0.04 -9.86
C LEU A 22 -8.77 -0.12 -10.63
N MET A 23 -7.64 0.08 -9.93
CA MET A 23 -6.31 0.09 -10.53
C MET A 23 -5.94 -1.25 -11.16
N HIS A 24 -6.53 -2.35 -10.71
CA HIS A 24 -6.40 -3.67 -11.35
C HIS A 24 -6.80 -3.64 -12.84
N PHE A 25 -7.75 -2.80 -13.23
CA PHE A 25 -8.25 -2.73 -14.60
C PHE A 25 -7.52 -1.69 -15.47
N PHE A 26 -6.68 -0.84 -14.88
CA PHE A 26 -6.12 0.32 -15.59
C PHE A 26 -5.22 -0.08 -16.76
N TYR A 27 -4.45 -1.16 -16.63
CA TYR A 27 -3.57 -1.61 -17.69
C TYR A 27 -4.36 -1.96 -18.96
N ASP A 28 -5.42 -2.76 -18.85
CA ASP A 28 -6.28 -3.09 -19.99
C ASP A 28 -7.08 -1.88 -20.48
N TRP A 29 -7.65 -1.08 -19.58
CA TRP A 29 -8.38 0.14 -19.97
C TRP A 29 -7.52 1.16 -20.71
N SER A 30 -6.22 1.16 -20.46
CA SER A 30 -5.26 2.02 -21.16
C SER A 30 -4.83 1.49 -22.55
N GLY A 31 -5.36 0.35 -22.98
CA GLY A 31 -4.90 -0.33 -24.20
C GLY A 31 -3.50 -0.95 -24.02
N LYS A 32 -3.20 -1.45 -22.81
CA LYS A 32 -1.92 -2.08 -22.44
C LYS A 32 -0.71 -1.14 -22.53
N ASN A 33 -0.89 0.11 -22.11
CA ASN A 33 0.17 1.12 -22.12
C ASN A 33 1.31 0.75 -21.15
N PRO A 34 2.58 0.67 -21.61
CA PRO A 34 3.73 0.34 -20.76
C PRO A 34 3.94 1.30 -19.57
N ILE A 35 3.56 2.57 -19.71
CA ILE A 35 3.64 3.54 -18.62
C ILE A 35 2.66 3.17 -17.51
N VAL A 36 1.47 2.68 -17.86
CA VAL A 36 0.46 2.26 -16.89
C VAL A 36 0.88 0.97 -16.19
N ALA A 37 1.60 0.07 -16.87
CA ALA A 37 2.19 -1.13 -16.26
C ALA A 37 3.18 -0.83 -15.12
N LEU A 38 3.78 0.37 -15.08
CA LEU A 38 4.63 0.78 -13.95
C LEU A 38 3.84 0.91 -12.64
N PHE A 39 2.56 1.26 -12.72
CA PHE A 39 1.71 1.59 -11.57
C PHE A 39 0.60 0.56 -11.32
N ALA A 40 0.09 -0.08 -12.35
CA ALA A 40 -0.95 -1.10 -12.30
C ALA A 40 -0.38 -2.49 -12.63
N PRO A 41 -1.01 -3.57 -12.13
CA PRO A 41 -0.59 -4.91 -12.50
C PRO A 41 -0.75 -5.14 -14.01
N TYR A 42 0.30 -5.62 -14.67
CA TYR A 42 0.23 -6.03 -16.08
C TYR A 42 0.11 -7.56 -16.26
N ASN A 43 0.29 -8.30 -15.16
CA ASN A 43 0.07 -9.74 -15.07
C ASN A 43 -0.52 -10.10 -13.70
N GLU A 44 -0.96 -11.35 -13.56
CA GLU A 44 -1.65 -11.87 -12.36
C GLU A 44 -0.68 -12.32 -11.23
N SER A 45 0.60 -11.98 -11.31
CA SER A 45 1.54 -12.34 -10.25
C SER A 45 1.25 -11.58 -8.96
N THR A 46 1.50 -12.24 -7.83
CA THR A 46 1.31 -11.63 -6.50
C THR A 46 2.15 -10.35 -6.34
N TRP A 47 3.33 -10.29 -6.95
CA TRP A 47 4.22 -9.11 -6.89
C TRP A 47 3.63 -7.91 -7.61
N GLU A 48 3.00 -8.12 -8.77
CA GLU A 48 2.26 -7.08 -9.49
C GLU A 48 1.04 -6.60 -8.70
N HIS A 49 0.34 -7.51 -8.02
CA HIS A 49 -0.79 -7.15 -7.16
C HIS A 49 -0.41 -6.32 -5.93
N LEU A 50 0.85 -6.36 -5.46
CA LEU A 50 1.29 -5.46 -4.38
C LEU A 50 1.24 -3.97 -4.77
N LYS A 51 1.30 -3.64 -6.07
CA LYS A 51 1.12 -2.28 -6.58
C LYS A 51 -0.25 -1.71 -6.19
N LEU A 52 -1.29 -2.56 -6.16
CA LEU A 52 -2.67 -2.23 -5.78
C LEU A 52 -2.78 -1.70 -4.35
N LEU A 53 -1.86 -2.09 -3.47
CA LEU A 53 -1.73 -1.52 -2.13
C LEU A 53 -0.77 -0.32 -2.14
N PHE A 54 0.42 -0.49 -2.71
CA PHE A 54 1.52 0.46 -2.59
C PHE A 54 1.17 1.85 -3.14
N PHE A 55 0.80 1.94 -4.42
CA PHE A 55 0.61 3.23 -5.07
C PHE A 55 -0.60 4.00 -4.55
N PRO A 56 -1.78 3.37 -4.34
CA PRO A 56 -2.91 4.07 -3.75
C PRO A 56 -2.61 4.59 -2.33
N VAL A 57 -1.89 3.82 -1.50
CA VAL A 57 -1.45 4.29 -0.18
C VAL A 57 -0.51 5.48 -0.33
N LEU A 58 0.47 5.41 -1.24
CA LEU A 58 1.44 6.49 -1.45
C LEU A 58 0.76 7.79 -1.92
N ILE A 59 -0.15 7.68 -2.90
CA ILE A 59 -0.95 8.82 -3.41
C ILE A 59 -1.73 9.46 -2.27
N TYR A 60 -2.48 8.66 -1.51
CA TYR A 60 -3.25 9.17 -0.37
C TYR A 60 -2.35 9.81 0.69
N SER A 61 -1.17 9.23 0.92
CA SER A 61 -0.22 9.71 1.91
C SER A 61 0.30 11.11 1.60
N VAL A 62 0.53 11.42 0.32
CA VAL A 62 0.96 12.78 -0.09
C VAL A 62 -0.12 13.82 0.28
N PHE A 63 -1.38 13.55 -0.08
CA PHE A 63 -2.49 14.46 0.24
C PHE A 63 -2.71 14.60 1.74
N GLN A 64 -2.69 13.47 2.45
CA GLN A 64 -2.90 13.47 3.89
C GLN A 64 -1.73 14.14 4.64
N TYR A 65 -0.49 14.00 4.17
CA TYR A 65 0.67 14.71 4.72
C TYR A 65 0.50 16.23 4.66
N ALA A 66 0.10 16.74 3.50
CA ALA A 66 -0.17 18.17 3.30
C ALA A 66 -1.30 18.68 4.21
N TYR A 67 -2.36 17.88 4.38
CA TYR A 67 -3.53 18.24 5.18
C TYR A 67 -3.26 18.22 6.69
N ILE A 68 -2.79 17.09 7.23
CA ILE A 68 -2.58 16.89 8.68
C ILE A 68 -1.29 16.16 9.04
N GLY A 69 -0.69 15.38 8.14
CA GLY A 69 0.44 14.51 8.48
C GLY A 69 1.72 15.26 8.88
N LYS A 70 1.93 16.48 8.38
CA LYS A 70 3.05 17.36 8.79
C LYS A 70 3.13 17.66 10.30
N GLN A 71 2.04 17.44 11.03
CA GLN A 71 1.97 17.63 12.48
C GLN A 71 2.54 16.42 13.26
N TYR A 72 2.84 15.32 12.58
CA TYR A 72 3.24 14.06 13.19
C TYR A 72 4.66 13.70 12.75
N SER A 73 5.58 13.59 13.71
CA SER A 73 6.98 13.27 13.43
C SER A 73 7.23 11.81 13.03
N GLY A 74 6.21 10.94 13.12
CA GLY A 74 6.26 9.53 12.75
C GLY A 74 5.42 9.20 11.51
N TYR A 75 5.11 10.20 10.69
CA TYR A 75 4.18 10.04 9.58
C TYR A 75 4.75 9.12 8.49
N VAL A 76 5.96 9.40 8.00
CA VAL A 76 6.58 8.65 6.90
C VAL A 76 6.97 7.25 7.37
N THR A 77 7.53 7.12 8.58
CA THR A 77 7.83 5.83 9.19
C THR A 77 6.57 4.99 9.40
N GLY A 78 5.45 5.62 9.81
CA GLY A 78 4.17 4.94 9.89
C GLY A 78 3.68 4.42 8.54
N ARG A 79 3.85 5.20 7.46
CA ARG A 79 3.50 4.74 6.10
C ARG A 79 4.34 3.58 5.63
N LEU A 80 5.66 3.62 5.82
CA LEU A 80 6.52 2.49 5.48
C LEU A 80 6.11 1.24 6.26
N ALA A 81 5.96 1.33 7.58
CA ALA A 81 5.57 0.20 8.42
C ALA A 81 4.20 -0.36 8.01
N GLY A 82 3.23 0.52 7.74
CA GLY A 82 1.91 0.14 7.24
C GLY A 82 1.98 -0.62 5.92
N ILE A 83 2.62 -0.04 4.90
CA ILE A 83 2.78 -0.66 3.58
C ILE A 83 3.45 -2.03 3.69
N VAL A 84 4.56 -2.13 4.42
CA VAL A 84 5.27 -3.39 4.61
C VAL A 84 4.39 -4.42 5.31
N SER A 85 3.68 -4.03 6.38
CA SER A 85 2.77 -4.95 7.09
C SER A 85 1.61 -5.44 6.21
N GLY A 86 1.03 -4.57 5.37
CA GLY A 86 -0.02 -4.95 4.43
C GLY A 86 0.51 -5.88 3.33
N ALA A 87 1.66 -5.54 2.74
CA ALA A 87 2.30 -6.37 1.72
C ALA A 87 2.66 -7.76 2.26
N LEU A 88 3.25 -7.84 3.45
CA LEU A 88 3.52 -9.11 4.13
C LEU A 88 2.23 -9.90 4.41
N THR A 89 1.14 -9.23 4.78
CA THR A 89 -0.16 -9.89 4.96
C THR A 89 -0.63 -10.55 3.66
N ILE A 90 -0.53 -9.84 2.52
CA ILE A 90 -0.86 -10.40 1.20
C ILE A 90 0.03 -11.62 0.93
N VAL A 91 1.35 -11.46 0.96
CA VAL A 91 2.30 -12.52 0.60
C VAL A 91 2.13 -13.76 1.49
N ILE A 92 2.12 -13.59 2.80
CA ILE A 92 2.07 -14.72 3.75
C ILE A 92 0.74 -15.47 3.60
N VAL A 93 -0.39 -14.77 3.62
CA VAL A 93 -1.71 -15.43 3.59
C VAL A 93 -1.97 -16.03 2.21
N PHE A 94 -1.61 -15.33 1.12
CA PHE A 94 -1.78 -15.82 -0.24
C PHE A 94 -1.06 -17.15 -0.45
N TYR A 95 0.25 -17.19 -0.16
CA TYR A 95 1.02 -18.42 -0.35
C TYR A 95 0.62 -19.53 0.63
N THR A 96 0.13 -19.18 1.83
CA THR A 96 -0.40 -20.16 2.78
C THR A 96 -1.65 -20.85 2.24
N TYR A 97 -2.65 -20.11 1.74
CA TYR A 97 -3.86 -20.76 1.21
C TYR A 97 -3.59 -21.44 -0.14
N MET A 98 -2.74 -20.86 -1.00
CA MET A 98 -2.34 -21.51 -2.26
C MET A 98 -1.63 -22.85 -2.02
N ALA A 99 -0.86 -22.99 -0.93
CA ALA A 99 -0.25 -24.26 -0.57
C ALA A 99 -1.28 -25.37 -0.29
N VAL A 100 -2.47 -25.01 0.20
CA VAL A 100 -3.58 -25.93 0.51
C VAL A 100 -4.47 -26.18 -0.71
N PHE A 101 -4.97 -25.11 -1.34
CA PHE A 101 -5.98 -25.19 -2.40
C PHE A 101 -5.39 -25.41 -3.81
N LYS A 102 -4.11 -25.07 -4.03
CA LYS A 102 -3.38 -25.21 -5.30
C LYS A 102 -3.88 -24.35 -6.47
N HIS A 103 -4.91 -23.51 -6.27
CA HIS A 103 -5.43 -22.59 -7.28
C HIS A 103 -5.94 -21.30 -6.61
N PRO A 104 -5.88 -20.14 -7.31
CA PRO A 104 -6.36 -18.87 -6.77
C PRO A 104 -7.90 -18.84 -6.73
N ILE A 105 -8.45 -18.14 -5.75
CA ILE A 105 -9.90 -18.01 -5.55
C ILE A 105 -10.20 -16.52 -5.41
N LEU A 106 -10.81 -15.95 -6.45
CA LEU A 106 -11.03 -14.50 -6.58
C LEU A 106 -11.59 -13.82 -5.32
N TRP A 107 -12.63 -14.39 -4.71
CA TRP A 107 -13.25 -13.81 -3.52
C TRP A 107 -12.32 -13.83 -2.30
N ILE A 108 -11.44 -14.83 -2.19
CA ILE A 108 -10.40 -14.87 -1.15
C ILE A 108 -9.37 -13.78 -1.42
N ASP A 109 -8.92 -13.62 -2.67
CA ASP A 109 -7.92 -12.63 -3.04
C ASP A 109 -8.39 -11.19 -2.81
N VAL A 110 -9.63 -10.86 -3.19
CA VAL A 110 -10.22 -9.55 -2.94
C VAL A 110 -10.38 -9.31 -1.43
N THR A 111 -10.84 -10.32 -0.68
CA THR A 111 -10.98 -10.21 0.79
C THR A 111 -9.63 -10.03 1.46
N LEU A 112 -8.60 -10.74 1.00
CA LEU A 112 -7.23 -10.64 1.47
C LEU A 112 -6.66 -9.25 1.19
N PHE A 113 -6.90 -8.70 -0.01
CA PHE A 113 -6.53 -7.33 -0.31
C PHE A 113 -7.15 -6.35 0.69
N TYR A 114 -8.46 -6.42 0.94
CA TYR A 114 -9.10 -5.51 1.92
C TYR A 114 -8.57 -5.71 3.34
N LEU A 115 -8.34 -6.95 3.77
CA LEU A 115 -7.71 -7.25 5.06
C LEU A 115 -6.32 -6.62 5.16
N SER A 116 -5.51 -6.71 4.10
CA SER A 116 -4.18 -6.12 4.06
C SER A 116 -4.20 -4.59 4.16
N VAL A 117 -5.18 -3.93 3.54
CA VAL A 117 -5.38 -2.48 3.66
C VAL A 117 -5.72 -2.12 5.11
N ILE A 118 -6.58 -2.89 5.77
CA ILE A 118 -6.93 -2.69 7.18
C ILE A 118 -5.69 -2.84 8.07
N VAL A 119 -4.87 -3.87 7.86
CA VAL A 119 -3.61 -4.08 8.60
C VAL A 119 -2.66 -2.90 8.37
N CYS A 120 -2.45 -2.52 7.11
CA CYS A 120 -1.60 -1.39 6.72
C CYS A 120 -1.99 -0.11 7.45
N TYR A 121 -3.27 0.30 7.41
CA TYR A 121 -3.72 1.53 8.05
C TYR A 121 -3.75 1.44 9.58
N ARG A 122 -3.97 0.26 10.17
CA ARG A 122 -3.87 0.07 11.63
C ARG A 122 -2.43 0.24 12.12
N VAL A 123 -1.46 -0.36 11.43
CA VAL A 123 -0.04 -0.23 11.76
C VAL A 123 0.46 1.20 11.50
N ALA A 124 0.08 1.81 10.37
CA ALA A 124 0.42 3.20 10.09
C ALA A 124 -0.11 4.13 11.19
N TYR A 125 -1.38 3.99 11.56
CA TYR A 125 -1.98 4.79 12.63
C TYR A 125 -1.27 4.62 13.98
N SER A 126 -0.89 3.40 14.35
CA SER A 126 -0.25 3.13 15.64
C SER A 126 1.14 3.78 15.75
N ILE A 127 1.93 3.72 14.67
CA ILE A 127 3.26 4.34 14.58
C ILE A 127 3.16 5.86 14.45
N THR A 128 2.32 6.39 13.56
CA THR A 128 2.18 7.85 13.35
C THR A 128 1.73 8.59 14.60
N ARG A 129 1.00 7.93 15.51
CA ARG A 129 0.55 8.53 16.77
C ARG A 129 1.61 8.51 17.87
N GLN A 130 2.74 7.85 17.67
CA GLN A 130 3.84 7.89 18.64
C GLN A 130 4.47 9.27 18.64
N GLU A 131 4.69 9.81 19.84
CA GLU A 131 5.44 11.03 20.00
C GLU A 131 6.94 10.67 19.99
N LYS A 132 7.75 11.41 19.23
CA LYS A 132 9.22 11.32 19.20
C LYS A 132 9.84 10.20 18.35
N ILE A 133 9.32 9.95 17.15
CA ILE A 133 10.12 9.25 16.12
C ILE A 133 11.29 10.14 15.69
N PRO A 134 12.55 9.63 15.70
CA PRO A 134 13.71 10.42 15.30
C PRO A 134 13.65 10.84 13.82
N ARG A 135 14.11 12.05 13.50
CA ARG A 135 14.14 12.57 12.12
C ARG A 135 14.93 11.67 11.16
N ALA A 136 16.01 11.03 11.65
CA ALA A 136 16.78 10.06 10.87
C ALA A 136 15.92 8.87 10.42
N ALA A 137 15.02 8.37 11.27
CA ALA A 137 14.11 7.28 10.95
C ALA A 137 13.09 7.69 9.87
N GLU A 138 12.56 8.92 9.94
CA GLU A 138 11.65 9.44 8.90
C GLU A 138 12.36 9.57 7.54
N ILE A 139 13.58 10.11 7.52
CA ILE A 139 14.38 10.25 6.28
C ILE A 139 14.67 8.86 5.70
N LEU A 140 15.16 7.94 6.52
CA LEU A 140 15.42 6.56 6.09
C LEU A 140 14.15 5.90 5.57
N SER A 141 13.01 6.13 6.22
CA SER A 141 11.73 5.58 5.79
C SER A 141 11.31 6.12 4.41
N GLY A 142 11.55 7.42 4.17
CA GLY A 142 11.34 8.03 2.86
C GLY A 142 12.23 7.42 1.78
N ILE A 143 13.52 7.21 2.08
CA ILE A 143 14.47 6.56 1.16
C ILE A 143 14.01 5.12 0.85
N CYS A 144 13.59 4.36 1.85
CA CYS A 144 13.06 3.01 1.65
C CYS A 144 11.80 2.99 0.77
N LEU A 145 10.87 3.94 0.96
CA LEU A 145 9.68 4.05 0.11
C LEU A 145 10.04 4.32 -1.35
N ILE A 146 11.01 5.22 -1.59
CA ILE A 146 11.53 5.48 -2.95
C ILE A 146 12.19 4.22 -3.51
N GLY A 147 13.00 3.51 -2.71
CA GLY A 147 13.62 2.24 -3.11
C GLY A 147 12.60 1.18 -3.53
N ILE A 148 11.53 1.01 -2.74
CA ILE A 148 10.43 0.08 -3.06
C ILE A 148 9.74 0.50 -4.37
N MET A 149 9.46 1.79 -4.55
CA MET A 149 8.88 2.29 -5.79
C MET A 149 9.76 1.99 -7.01
N LEU A 150 11.07 2.25 -6.91
CA LEU A 150 12.01 1.96 -7.98
C LEU A 150 12.12 0.45 -8.27
N SER A 151 12.01 -0.40 -7.24
CA SER A 151 11.97 -1.86 -7.46
C SER A 151 10.74 -2.30 -8.24
N PHE A 152 9.56 -1.72 -7.99
CA PHE A 152 8.37 -2.00 -8.79
C PHE A 152 8.57 -1.60 -10.24
N PHE A 153 9.14 -0.42 -10.50
CA PHE A 153 9.41 0.02 -11.87
C PHE A 153 10.42 -0.87 -12.58
N TYR A 154 11.49 -1.27 -11.91
CA TYR A 154 12.47 -2.19 -12.48
C TYR A 154 11.84 -3.55 -12.83
N LEU A 155 11.06 -4.12 -11.91
CA LEU A 155 10.36 -5.40 -12.13
C LEU A 155 9.28 -5.33 -13.22
N SER A 156 8.78 -4.13 -13.54
CA SER A 156 7.77 -3.93 -14.60
C SER A 156 8.37 -3.90 -16.00
N VAL A 157 9.69 -3.75 -16.11
CA VAL A 157 10.43 -3.65 -17.38
C VAL A 157 11.17 -4.94 -17.71
N LEU A 158 11.31 -5.84 -16.74
CA LEU A 158 11.79 -7.21 -16.92
C LEU A 158 10.67 -8.11 -17.47
#